data_AF-A0A2V5L3R4-F1
#
_entry.id   AF-A0A2V5L3R4-F1
#
_cell.length_a   1.000
_cell.length_b   1.000
_cell.length_c   1.000
_cell.angle_alpha   90.00
_cell.angle_beta   90.00
_cell.angle_gamma   90.00
#
_symmetry.space_group_name_H-M   'P 1'
#
loop_
_entity.id
_entity.type
_entity.pdbx_description
1 polymer ?
#
loop_
_entity_poly.entity_id
_entity_poly.type
_entity_poly.pdbx_seq_one_letter_code
_entity_poly.pdbx_strand_id
1 'polypeptide(L)'
;MSATTDQPLQKTTTPLPVLPWPVLQTVAALADAPLTQIAERLRDATLPYLGSSALVIFTEDCTGRPQKKAGEEEITSRVSIAELDTLRSTLSDETPWFGEAELAGRSRPVLALKHASSQALLVLTDPHPTDPGNNTGLDLVTYLWRIAARRIQEKVADAPPSYLLESRAASAERVRVTAELTDLHSTTLETLLAALRSSSLDNAAARTTVTDLAAKALVRLRAHSDRTNDLVKEPVATAFERLREDLRPLTRFSGIEVEFIEPPLNGRDLPGEVAHAARAIVRGLLLAMMEQSDVSRVRTQWDCDGENLLINVRDDGRGALAADAPSIIRLDRRVQALTGNLQVDVMPGWGADVFVTLPLDPPARPTGDVAGWNLAPRELEVLQHLATGQRNRTIASTLGISENTVKFHVRNLFKKLDVGSRTEAIALAHSHGLR
;
A
#
# COMPACT_ATOMS: atom_id res chain seq x y z
N MET A 1 -20.37 -7.85 69.15
CA MET A 1 -19.49 -6.90 68.43
C MET A 1 -18.09 -7.46 68.47
N SER A 2 -17.66 -8.16 67.41
CA SER A 2 -16.28 -8.59 67.23
C SER A 2 -15.80 -7.97 65.92
N ALA A 3 -14.84 -7.04 66.00
CA ALA A 3 -14.22 -6.42 64.84
C ALA A 3 -13.04 -7.30 64.41
N THR A 4 -13.15 -7.90 63.23
CA THR A 4 -12.07 -8.65 62.59
C THR A 4 -11.18 -7.65 61.86
N THR A 5 -9.97 -7.45 62.36
CA THR A 5 -8.95 -6.59 61.74
C THR A 5 -8.35 -7.31 60.54
N ASP A 6 -8.65 -6.83 59.34
CA ASP A 6 -8.07 -7.30 58.07
C ASP A 6 -6.68 -6.67 57.90
N GLN A 7 -5.62 -7.50 57.95
CA GLN A 7 -4.24 -7.05 57.84
C GLN A 7 -3.74 -7.36 56.42
N PRO A 8 -3.33 -6.36 55.62
CA PRO A 8 -2.94 -6.60 54.23
C PRO A 8 -1.61 -7.36 54.15
N LEU A 9 -1.60 -8.46 53.39
CA LEU A 9 -0.40 -9.23 53.04
C LEU A 9 0.69 -8.32 52.47
N GLN A 10 1.80 -8.19 53.20
CA GLN A 10 3.01 -7.55 52.70
C GLN A 10 3.53 -8.29 51.47
N LYS A 11 3.53 -7.62 50.32
CA LYS A 11 4.22 -8.09 49.11
C LYS A 11 5.73 -8.00 49.33
N THR A 12 6.32 -9.03 49.93
CA THR A 12 7.75 -9.28 49.84
C THR A 12 8.04 -9.86 48.45
N THR A 13 8.45 -9.01 47.51
CA THR A 13 9.02 -9.43 46.22
C THR A 13 10.44 -9.96 46.46
N THR A 14 10.53 -11.19 46.95
CA THR A 14 11.76 -11.97 46.84
C THR A 14 11.93 -12.37 45.36
N PRO A 15 13.07 -12.09 44.71
CA PRO A 15 13.28 -12.55 43.34
C PRO A 15 13.17 -14.08 43.30
N LEU A 16 12.40 -14.59 42.33
CA LEU A 16 12.26 -16.03 42.11
C LEU A 16 13.66 -16.64 41.85
N PRO A 17 13.97 -17.82 42.40
CA PRO A 17 15.23 -18.50 42.10
C PRO A 17 15.35 -18.77 40.60
N VAL A 18 16.58 -18.71 40.06
CA VAL A 18 16.87 -19.03 38.66
C VAL A 18 16.63 -20.53 38.46
N LEU A 19 15.48 -20.88 37.90
CA LEU A 19 15.07 -22.26 37.65
C LEU A 19 15.81 -22.83 36.43
N PRO A 20 16.18 -24.13 36.41
CA PRO A 20 17.01 -24.76 35.38
C PRO A 20 16.21 -25.15 34.13
N TRP A 21 15.29 -24.29 33.67
CA TRP A 21 14.41 -24.55 32.52
C TRP A 21 14.62 -23.51 31.40
N PRO A 22 15.72 -23.59 30.64
CA PRO A 22 16.00 -22.63 29.56
C PRO A 22 14.85 -22.51 28.55
N VAL A 23 14.17 -23.62 28.25
CA VAL A 23 13.00 -23.64 27.36
C VAL A 23 11.87 -22.73 27.88
N LEU A 24 11.57 -22.77 29.17
CA LEU A 24 10.50 -21.94 29.75
C LEU A 24 10.87 -20.46 29.74
N GLN A 25 12.16 -20.14 29.93
CA GLN A 25 12.65 -18.77 29.79
C GLN A 25 12.53 -18.27 28.35
N THR A 26 12.86 -19.12 27.37
CA THR A 26 12.68 -18.83 25.94
C THR A 26 11.22 -18.61 25.57
N VAL A 27 10.31 -19.46 26.06
CA VAL A 27 8.86 -19.31 25.84
C VAL A 27 8.34 -18.01 26.44
N ALA A 28 8.74 -17.66 27.67
CA ALA A 28 8.36 -16.40 28.30
C ALA A 28 8.88 -15.19 27.51
N ALA A 29 10.15 -15.21 27.11
CA ALA A 29 10.75 -14.15 26.31
C ALA A 29 10.06 -13.98 24.95
N LEU A 30 9.66 -15.07 24.30
CA LEU A 30 8.91 -15.05 23.05
C LEU A 30 7.49 -14.49 23.23
N ALA A 31 6.82 -14.80 24.35
CA ALA A 31 5.49 -14.30 24.67
C ALA A 31 5.46 -12.78 24.92
N ASP A 32 6.51 -12.25 25.56
CA ASP A 32 6.66 -10.82 25.87
C ASP A 32 7.17 -9.99 24.69
N ALA A 33 7.85 -10.62 23.71
CA ALA A 33 8.50 -9.94 22.61
C ALA A 33 7.57 -9.01 21.80
N PRO A 34 7.99 -7.78 21.45
CA PRO A 34 7.23 -6.94 20.52
C PRO A 34 7.17 -7.58 19.13
N LEU A 35 6.11 -7.28 18.35
CA LEU A 35 5.93 -7.84 16.99
C LEU A 35 7.12 -7.55 16.06
N THR A 36 7.84 -6.46 16.30
CA THR A 36 9.04 -6.06 15.54
C THR A 36 10.24 -6.98 15.80
N GLN A 37 10.30 -7.65 16.96
CA GLN A 37 11.41 -8.52 17.37
C GLN A 37 11.05 -10.01 17.33
N ILE A 38 9.80 -10.37 17.03
CA ILE A 38 9.33 -11.76 17.11
C ILE A 38 10.14 -12.71 16.21
N ALA A 39 10.62 -12.25 15.05
CA ALA A 39 11.43 -13.09 14.15
C ALA A 39 12.83 -13.39 14.72
N GLU A 40 13.49 -12.38 15.30
CA GLU A 40 14.78 -12.56 15.97
C GLU A 40 14.64 -13.48 17.18
N ARG A 41 13.63 -13.23 18.02
CA ARG A 41 13.36 -14.04 19.21
C ARG A 41 13.00 -15.47 18.89
N LEU A 42 12.20 -15.70 17.85
CA LEU A 42 11.87 -17.05 17.41
C LEU A 42 13.11 -17.76 16.84
N ARG A 43 13.96 -17.05 16.08
CA ARG A 43 15.20 -17.65 15.55
C ARG A 43 16.14 -18.06 16.68
N ASP A 44 16.36 -17.19 17.66
CA ASP A 44 17.18 -17.51 18.82
C ASP A 44 16.61 -18.70 19.62
N ALA A 45 15.28 -18.81 19.68
CA ALA A 45 14.59 -19.92 20.32
C ALA A 45 14.73 -21.26 19.57
N THR A 46 14.79 -21.23 18.24
CA THR A 46 14.85 -22.45 17.41
C THR A 46 16.28 -22.95 17.19
N LEU A 47 17.27 -22.04 17.16
CA LEU A 47 18.68 -22.35 16.85
C LEU A 47 19.29 -23.52 17.66
N PRO A 48 19.01 -23.68 18.98
CA PRO A 48 19.53 -24.82 19.74
C PRO A 48 19.05 -26.19 19.23
N TYR A 49 17.90 -26.23 18.55
CA TYR A 49 17.21 -27.46 18.15
C TYR A 49 17.33 -27.74 16.66
N LEU A 50 17.33 -26.68 15.85
CA LEU A 50 17.43 -26.73 14.41
C LEU A 50 18.14 -25.47 13.93
N GLY A 51 19.34 -25.65 13.36
CA GLY A 51 20.06 -24.54 12.77
C GLY A 51 19.47 -24.13 11.42
N SER A 52 19.64 -22.86 11.06
CA SER A 52 19.13 -22.25 9.83
C SER A 52 19.88 -20.96 9.51
N SER A 53 20.12 -20.69 8.22
CA SER A 53 20.75 -19.45 7.77
C SER A 53 19.84 -18.24 8.02
N ALA A 54 18.55 -18.37 7.72
CA ALA A 54 17.54 -17.35 7.95
C ALA A 54 16.18 -17.94 8.36
N LEU A 55 15.41 -17.11 9.06
CA LEU A 55 14.04 -17.35 9.49
C LEU A 55 13.15 -16.27 8.90
N VAL A 56 12.07 -16.68 8.23
CA VAL A 56 11.07 -15.80 7.66
C VAL A 56 9.69 -16.19 8.16
N ILE A 57 8.97 -15.23 8.72
CA ILE A 57 7.57 -15.34 9.11
C ILE A 57 6.74 -14.55 8.10
N PHE A 58 5.76 -15.20 7.49
CA PHE A 58 4.82 -14.61 6.55
C PHE A 58 3.39 -14.68 7.09
N THR A 59 2.70 -13.55 7.11
CA THR A 59 1.34 -13.40 7.66
C THR A 59 0.48 -12.56 6.74
N GLU A 60 -0.70 -13.07 6.40
CA GLU A 60 -1.67 -12.43 5.50
C GLU A 60 -2.32 -11.19 6.16
N ASP A 61 -2.61 -11.27 7.47
CA ASP A 61 -3.35 -10.23 8.22
C ASP A 61 -2.52 -8.98 8.58
N CYS A 62 -1.20 -9.00 8.38
CA CYS A 62 -0.35 -7.83 8.64
C CYS A 62 -0.36 -6.91 7.41
N THR A 63 -1.39 -6.06 7.34
CA THR A 63 -1.69 -5.13 6.24
C THR A 63 -0.61 -4.09 5.92
N GLY A 64 0.66 -4.24 6.32
CA GLY A 64 1.71 -3.20 6.28
C GLY A 64 3.13 -3.75 6.24
N ARG A 65 3.42 -4.83 6.98
CA ARG A 65 4.65 -5.64 6.86
C ARG A 65 4.31 -7.12 7.00
N PRO A 66 3.92 -7.79 5.89
CA PRO A 66 3.47 -9.19 5.94
C PRO A 66 4.63 -10.15 6.24
N GLN A 67 5.88 -9.68 6.17
CA GLN A 67 7.08 -10.46 6.47
C GLN A 67 7.79 -9.95 7.72
N LYS A 68 8.29 -10.87 8.54
CA LYS A 68 9.22 -10.60 9.65
C LYS A 68 10.40 -11.57 9.48
N LYS A 69 11.63 -11.06 9.52
CA LYS A 69 12.81 -11.77 9.02
C LYS A 69 13.96 -11.66 10.01
N ALA A 70 14.76 -12.71 10.15
CA ALA A 70 15.97 -12.72 10.96
C ALA A 70 17.01 -13.67 10.35
N GLY A 71 18.31 -13.34 10.47
CA GLY A 71 19.41 -14.15 9.94
C GLY A 71 20.18 -13.44 8.82
N GLU A 72 20.73 -14.22 7.89
CA GLU A 72 21.65 -13.71 6.87
C GLU A 72 21.04 -12.66 5.94
N GLU A 73 21.75 -11.54 5.77
CA GLU A 73 21.28 -10.39 5.00
C GLU A 73 21.05 -10.71 3.51
N GLU A 74 21.87 -11.58 2.90
CA GLU A 74 21.70 -12.01 1.50
C GLU A 74 20.33 -12.66 1.27
N ILE A 75 19.77 -13.29 2.30
CA ILE A 75 18.45 -13.93 2.26
C ILE A 75 17.38 -12.92 2.65
N THR A 76 17.51 -12.29 3.81
CA THR A 76 16.44 -11.44 4.38
C THR A 76 16.17 -10.19 3.55
N SER A 77 17.16 -9.66 2.82
CA SER A 77 16.98 -8.50 1.93
C SER A 77 16.27 -8.84 0.61
N ARG A 78 16.31 -10.11 0.18
CA ARG A 78 15.87 -10.54 -1.17
C ARG A 78 14.61 -11.38 -1.20
N VAL A 79 14.24 -12.04 -0.10
CA VAL A 79 13.01 -12.85 -0.05
C VAL A 79 11.79 -11.98 -0.35
N SER A 80 11.02 -12.41 -1.36
CA SER A 80 9.84 -11.72 -1.86
C SER A 80 8.53 -12.30 -1.33
N ILE A 81 7.44 -11.55 -1.43
CA ILE A 81 6.11 -12.02 -1.03
C ILE A 81 5.61 -13.12 -1.98
N ALA A 82 5.86 -12.97 -3.28
CA ALA A 82 5.43 -13.93 -4.30
C ALA A 82 6.04 -15.32 -4.10
N GLU A 83 7.33 -15.39 -3.77
CA GLU A 83 8.01 -16.65 -3.41
C GLU A 83 7.34 -17.32 -2.20
N LEU A 84 7.08 -16.55 -1.13
CA LEU A 84 6.46 -17.06 0.10
C LEU A 84 5.01 -17.50 -0.11
N ASP A 85 4.26 -16.77 -0.94
CA ASP A 85 2.86 -17.11 -1.23
C ASP A 85 2.76 -18.38 -2.09
N THR A 86 3.67 -18.52 -3.07
CA THR A 86 3.82 -19.74 -3.86
C THR A 86 4.11 -20.93 -2.94
N LEU A 87 5.11 -20.82 -2.06
CA LEU A 87 5.45 -21.87 -1.09
C LEU A 87 4.29 -22.17 -0.12
N ARG A 88 3.55 -21.15 0.33
CA ARG A 88 2.39 -21.36 1.20
C ARG A 88 1.29 -22.15 0.51
N SER A 89 1.04 -21.86 -0.77
CA SER A 89 -0.05 -22.47 -1.55
C SER A 89 0.17 -23.95 -1.83
N THR A 90 1.42 -24.44 -1.80
CA THR A 90 1.76 -25.85 -2.00
C THR A 90 1.63 -26.69 -0.72
N LEU A 91 1.46 -26.06 0.45
CA LEU A 91 1.36 -26.74 1.74
C LEU A 91 -0.09 -27.09 2.10
N SER A 92 -0.37 -28.39 2.21
CA SER A 92 -1.71 -28.90 2.54
C SER A 92 -2.09 -28.70 4.01
N ASP A 93 -1.17 -28.89 4.97
CA ASP A 93 -1.49 -28.98 6.42
C ASP A 93 -0.46 -28.31 7.36
N GLU A 94 -0.62 -28.44 8.68
CA GLU A 94 0.34 -27.98 9.71
C GLU A 94 1.59 -28.87 9.84
N THR A 95 1.69 -29.94 9.06
CA THR A 95 2.84 -30.83 9.10
C THR A 95 4.08 -30.10 8.58
N PRO A 96 5.23 -30.21 9.27
CA PRO A 96 6.48 -29.65 8.78
C PRO A 96 6.81 -30.20 7.39
N TRP A 97 7.02 -29.31 6.43
CA TRP A 97 7.39 -29.68 5.06
C TRP A 97 8.87 -29.37 4.83
N PHE A 98 9.60 -30.37 4.35
CA PHE A 98 10.99 -30.22 3.92
C PHE A 98 11.07 -30.38 2.40
N GLY A 99 11.77 -29.46 1.76
CA GLY A 99 11.98 -29.55 0.32
C GLY A 99 12.83 -28.40 -0.21
N GLU A 100 13.02 -28.42 -1.53
CA GLU A 100 13.63 -27.32 -2.25
C GLU A 100 12.56 -26.29 -2.60
N ALA A 101 12.83 -25.02 -2.31
CA ALA A 101 11.97 -23.90 -2.68
C ALA A 101 12.80 -22.75 -3.24
N GLU A 102 12.22 -22.00 -4.18
CA GLU A 102 12.80 -20.76 -4.65
C GLU A 102 12.59 -19.66 -3.61
N LEU A 103 13.68 -19.19 -3.00
CA LEU A 103 13.69 -18.10 -2.05
C LEU A 103 14.86 -17.18 -2.31
N ALA A 104 14.65 -15.86 -2.22
CA ALA A 104 15.68 -14.87 -2.50
C ALA A 104 16.37 -15.10 -3.87
N GLY A 105 15.57 -15.49 -4.87
CA GLY A 105 15.99 -15.70 -6.26
C GLY A 105 16.85 -16.94 -6.52
N ARG A 106 16.88 -17.92 -5.61
CA ARG A 106 17.60 -19.20 -5.79
C ARG A 106 16.83 -20.35 -5.17
N SER A 107 16.91 -21.54 -5.80
CA SER A 107 16.47 -22.79 -5.16
C SER A 107 17.36 -23.09 -3.96
N ARG A 108 16.74 -23.38 -2.82
CA ARG A 108 17.43 -23.76 -1.59
C ARG A 108 16.60 -24.73 -0.76
N PRO A 109 17.24 -25.54 0.11
CA PRO A 109 16.54 -26.39 1.05
C PRO A 109 15.83 -25.52 2.10
N VAL A 110 14.57 -25.85 2.39
CA VAL A 110 13.75 -25.13 3.36
C VAL A 110 12.96 -26.08 4.24
N LEU A 111 12.70 -25.64 5.47
CA LEU A 111 11.64 -26.15 6.32
C LEU A 111 10.50 -25.13 6.36
N ALA A 112 9.32 -25.54 5.95
CA ALA A 112 8.13 -24.71 5.94
C ALA A 112 7.06 -25.27 6.89
N LEU A 113 6.46 -24.39 7.70
CA LEU A 113 5.47 -24.72 8.72
C LEU A 113 4.29 -23.76 8.63
N LYS A 114 3.11 -24.30 8.27
CA LYS A 114 1.87 -23.51 8.23
C LYS A 114 1.15 -23.58 9.57
N HIS A 115 0.57 -22.47 10.00
CA HIS A 115 -0.33 -22.42 11.15
C HIS A 115 -1.78 -22.39 10.65
N ALA A 116 -2.58 -23.42 10.96
CA ALA A 116 -3.88 -23.62 10.31
C ALA A 116 -4.86 -22.49 10.60
N SER A 117 -4.87 -21.97 11.83
CA SER A 117 -5.89 -20.99 12.24
C SER A 117 -5.65 -19.57 11.70
N SER A 118 -4.42 -19.21 11.36
CA SER A 118 -4.09 -17.86 10.85
C SER A 118 -3.47 -17.87 9.46
N GLN A 119 -3.33 -19.05 8.83
CA GLN A 119 -2.60 -19.28 7.59
C GLN A 119 -1.17 -18.69 7.57
N ALA A 120 -0.62 -18.40 8.75
CA ALA A 120 0.74 -17.88 8.87
C ALA A 120 1.72 -18.96 8.46
N LEU A 121 2.81 -18.56 7.83
CA LEU A 121 3.87 -19.44 7.36
C LEU A 121 5.18 -19.08 8.05
N LEU A 122 5.83 -20.08 8.63
CA LEU A 122 7.23 -20.00 9.04
C LEU A 122 8.08 -20.73 8.00
N VAL A 123 9.19 -20.11 7.62
CA VAL A 123 10.18 -20.68 6.70
C VAL A 123 11.55 -20.56 7.32
N LEU A 124 12.26 -21.68 7.45
CA LEU A 124 13.67 -21.74 7.83
C LEU A 124 14.47 -22.17 6.61
N THR A 125 15.50 -21.39 6.26
CA THR A 125 16.38 -21.71 5.13
C THR A 125 17.59 -22.51 5.58
N ASP A 126 18.00 -23.44 4.73
CA ASP A 126 19.12 -24.35 4.98
C ASP A 126 19.00 -25.05 6.35
N PRO A 127 17.83 -25.69 6.63
CA PRO A 127 17.58 -26.29 7.94
C PRO A 127 18.54 -27.47 8.16
N HIS A 128 19.28 -27.44 9.28
CA HIS A 128 20.18 -28.53 9.65
C HIS A 128 19.93 -28.96 11.10
N PRO A 129 19.45 -30.19 11.35
CA PRO A 129 19.14 -30.66 12.70
C PRO A 129 20.42 -30.73 13.56
N THR A 130 20.35 -30.22 14.78
CA THR A 130 21.48 -30.26 15.73
C THR A 130 21.73 -31.70 16.21
N ASP A 131 20.69 -32.54 16.25
CA ASP A 131 20.75 -33.97 16.53
C ASP A 131 19.97 -34.75 15.44
N PRO A 132 20.65 -35.24 14.39
CA PRO A 132 20.01 -35.90 13.24
C PRO A 132 19.28 -37.21 13.58
N GLY A 133 19.48 -37.78 14.77
CA GLY A 133 18.84 -39.03 15.21
C GLY A 133 17.56 -38.84 16.02
N ASN A 134 17.19 -37.59 16.34
CA ASN A 134 16.13 -37.28 17.29
C ASN A 134 15.17 -36.20 16.77
N ASN A 135 13.92 -36.59 16.52
CA ASN A 135 12.88 -35.68 16.05
C ASN A 135 12.40 -34.68 17.12
N THR A 136 12.82 -34.82 18.39
CA THR A 136 12.45 -33.91 19.49
C THR A 136 12.77 -32.44 19.16
N GLY A 137 13.85 -32.17 18.43
CA GLY A 137 14.20 -30.81 18.02
C GLY A 137 13.17 -30.19 17.07
N LEU A 138 12.69 -30.97 16.09
CA LEU A 138 11.66 -30.54 15.14
C LEU A 138 10.30 -30.33 15.82
N ASP A 139 9.95 -31.21 16.75
CA ASP A 139 8.73 -31.06 17.55
C ASP A 139 8.76 -29.74 18.33
N LEU A 140 9.89 -29.42 18.96
CA LEU A 140 10.02 -28.19 19.74
C LEU A 140 9.97 -26.94 18.86
N VAL A 141 10.60 -26.95 17.68
CA VAL A 141 10.46 -25.87 16.68
C VAL A 141 8.99 -25.67 16.29
N THR A 142 8.27 -26.77 16.08
CA THR A 142 6.84 -26.74 15.72
C THR A 142 6.00 -26.13 16.85
N TYR A 143 6.27 -26.47 18.11
CA TYR A 143 5.58 -25.87 19.27
C TYR A 143 5.90 -24.39 19.44
N LEU A 144 7.18 -24.00 19.33
CA LEU A 144 7.60 -22.61 19.40
C LEU A 144 6.95 -21.77 18.28
N TRP A 145 6.84 -22.33 17.08
CA TRP A 145 6.13 -21.70 15.98
C TRP A 145 4.64 -21.50 16.29
N ARG A 146 3.94 -22.53 16.79
CA ARG A 146 2.52 -22.40 17.17
C ARG A 146 2.29 -21.29 18.20
N ILE A 147 3.17 -21.20 19.20
CA ILE A 147 3.12 -20.13 20.21
C ILE A 147 3.35 -18.76 19.56
N ALA A 148 4.38 -18.61 18.73
CA ALA A 148 4.67 -17.36 18.02
C ALA A 148 3.52 -16.94 17.10
N ALA A 149 2.98 -17.86 16.31
CA ALA A 149 1.89 -17.60 15.37
C ALA A 149 0.62 -17.16 16.10
N ARG A 150 0.25 -17.85 17.20
CA ARG A 150 -0.87 -17.44 18.04
C ARG A 150 -0.65 -16.06 18.66
N ARG A 151 0.56 -15.77 19.13
CA ARG A 151 0.88 -14.47 19.72
C ARG A 151 0.83 -13.35 18.69
N ILE A 152 1.28 -13.60 17.47
CA ILE A 152 1.16 -12.65 16.37
C ILE A 152 -0.31 -12.38 16.08
N GLN A 153 -1.14 -13.42 15.99
CA GLN A 153 -2.58 -13.29 15.79
C GLN A 153 -3.25 -12.44 16.89
N GLU A 154 -2.96 -12.73 18.15
CA GLU A 154 -3.48 -11.95 19.30
C GLU A 154 -3.02 -10.50 19.25
N LYS A 155 -1.72 -10.24 19.05
CA LYS A 155 -1.21 -8.86 19.00
C LYS A 155 -1.71 -8.07 17.80
N VAL A 156 -2.07 -8.74 16.69
CA VAL A 156 -2.73 -8.10 15.54
C VAL A 156 -4.21 -7.82 15.84
N ALA A 157 -4.90 -8.73 16.52
CA ALA A 157 -6.29 -8.54 16.94
C ALA A 157 -6.44 -7.45 18.01
N ASP A 158 -5.49 -7.37 18.96
CA ASP A 158 -5.43 -6.36 20.02
C ASP A 158 -4.71 -5.07 19.57
N ALA A 159 -4.28 -5.00 18.30
CA ALA A 159 -3.54 -3.85 17.81
C ALA A 159 -4.45 -2.60 17.86
N PRO A 160 -3.99 -1.49 18.48
CA PRO A 160 -4.78 -0.27 18.51
C PRO A 160 -5.06 0.22 17.08
N PRO A 161 -6.20 0.92 16.84
CA PRO A 161 -6.62 1.37 15.51
C PRO A 161 -5.54 2.10 14.70
N SER A 162 -4.59 2.77 15.37
CA SER A 162 -3.41 3.40 14.78
C SER A 162 -2.52 2.45 13.98
N TYR A 163 -2.22 1.27 14.50
CA TYR A 163 -1.35 0.28 13.85
C TYR A 163 -1.99 -0.20 12.54
N LEU A 164 -3.30 -0.47 12.56
CA LEU A 164 -4.05 -0.86 11.38
C LEU A 164 -4.16 0.27 10.35
N LEU A 165 -4.20 1.54 10.79
CA LEU A 165 -4.23 2.71 9.90
C LEU A 165 -2.88 2.97 9.22
N GLU A 166 -1.76 2.95 9.95
CA GLU A 166 -0.41 3.08 9.38
C GLU A 166 -0.09 1.92 8.43
N SER A 167 -0.49 0.71 8.82
CA SER A 167 -0.36 -0.50 8.05
C SER A 167 -1.16 -0.40 6.74
N ARG A 168 -2.47 -0.06 6.82
CA ARG A 168 -3.33 0.17 5.64
C ARG A 168 -2.84 1.32 4.75
N ALA A 169 -2.33 2.41 5.32
CA ALA A 169 -1.76 3.53 4.56
C ALA A 169 -0.52 3.09 3.78
N ALA A 170 0.40 2.35 4.41
CA ALA A 170 1.58 1.80 3.75
C ALA A 170 1.24 0.76 2.67
N SER A 171 0.16 0.00 2.82
CA SER A 171 -0.32 -0.90 1.76
C SER A 171 -1.06 -0.19 0.64
N ALA A 172 -1.89 0.81 0.95
CA ALA A 172 -2.52 1.64 -0.08
C ALA A 172 -1.45 2.34 -0.94
N GLU A 173 -0.40 2.86 -0.29
CA GLU A 173 0.76 3.44 -0.96
C GLU A 173 1.47 2.45 -1.87
N ARG A 174 1.76 1.23 -1.39
CA ARG A 174 2.42 0.20 -2.20
C ARG A 174 1.57 -0.29 -3.37
N VAL A 175 0.27 -0.47 -3.15
CA VAL A 175 -0.68 -0.82 -4.21
C VAL A 175 -0.71 0.29 -5.26
N ARG A 176 -0.72 1.57 -4.83
CA ARG A 176 -0.67 2.72 -5.74
C ARG A 176 0.62 2.76 -6.57
N VAL A 177 1.79 2.68 -5.94
CA VAL A 177 3.10 2.67 -6.64
C VAL A 177 3.21 1.48 -7.60
N THR A 178 2.70 0.32 -7.21
CA THR A 178 2.69 -0.85 -8.09
C THR A 178 1.78 -0.61 -9.30
N ALA A 179 0.58 -0.06 -9.09
CA ALA A 179 -0.33 0.28 -10.18
C ALA A 179 0.27 1.35 -11.13
N GLU A 180 0.88 2.41 -10.59
CA GLU A 180 1.56 3.46 -11.38
C GLU A 180 2.70 2.89 -12.24
N LEU A 181 3.52 1.98 -11.68
CA LEU A 181 4.58 1.30 -12.44
C LEU A 181 4.03 0.35 -13.50
N THR A 182 2.98 -0.41 -13.17
CA THR A 182 2.30 -1.29 -14.13
C THR A 182 1.70 -0.50 -15.28
N ASP A 183 1.07 0.65 -15.00
CA ASP A 183 0.45 1.52 -16.00
C ASP A 183 1.49 2.17 -16.92
N LEU A 184 2.62 2.60 -16.35
CA LEU A 184 3.76 3.13 -17.10
C LEU A 184 4.36 2.06 -18.03
N HIS A 185 4.51 0.82 -17.55
CA HIS A 185 4.98 -0.30 -18.38
C HIS A 185 4.01 -0.65 -19.50
N SER A 186 2.71 -0.77 -19.19
CA SER A 186 1.66 -1.07 -20.19
C SER A 186 1.66 -0.03 -21.30
N THR A 187 1.68 1.24 -20.92
CA THR A 187 1.78 2.38 -21.85
C THR A 187 2.98 2.27 -22.78
N THR A 188 4.14 1.98 -22.20
CA THR A 188 5.39 1.89 -22.96
C THR A 188 5.27 0.79 -24.00
N LEU A 189 4.81 -0.40 -23.59
CA LEU A 189 4.64 -1.54 -24.47
C LEU A 189 3.62 -1.28 -25.58
N GLU A 190 2.48 -0.67 -25.27
CA GLU A 190 1.47 -0.28 -26.25
C GLU A 190 2.03 0.72 -27.28
N THR A 191 2.82 1.69 -26.84
CA THR A 191 3.44 2.68 -27.74
C THR A 191 4.49 2.02 -28.67
N LEU A 192 5.27 1.07 -28.14
CA LEU A 192 6.22 0.29 -28.95
C LEU A 192 5.48 -0.58 -29.96
N LEU A 193 4.38 -1.23 -29.56
CA LEU A 193 3.55 -2.05 -30.45
C LEU A 193 2.88 -1.20 -31.53
N ALA A 194 2.37 0.00 -31.21
CA ALA A 194 1.81 0.91 -32.18
C ALA A 194 2.84 1.33 -33.24
N ALA A 195 4.07 1.65 -32.82
CA ALA A 195 5.16 1.96 -33.76
C ALA A 195 5.53 0.76 -34.65
N LEU A 196 5.52 -0.47 -34.11
CA LEU A 196 5.79 -1.69 -34.87
C LEU A 196 4.66 -2.08 -35.83
N ARG A 197 3.41 -1.74 -35.50
CA ARG A 197 2.22 -2.07 -36.31
C ARG A 197 1.87 -0.99 -37.33
N SER A 198 2.50 0.17 -37.27
CA SER A 198 2.17 1.28 -38.16
C SER A 198 2.49 0.95 -39.61
N SER A 199 1.49 1.07 -40.50
CA SER A 199 1.67 0.94 -41.95
C SER A 199 2.36 2.15 -42.59
N SER A 200 2.56 3.24 -41.83
CA SER A 200 3.24 4.46 -42.30
C SER A 200 4.76 4.41 -42.16
N LEU A 201 5.30 3.41 -41.44
CA LEU A 201 6.73 3.27 -41.17
C LEU A 201 7.31 2.07 -41.91
N ASP A 202 8.48 2.25 -42.53
CA ASP A 202 9.28 1.12 -43.00
C ASP A 202 9.98 0.42 -41.82
N ASN A 203 10.52 -0.78 -42.06
CA ASN A 203 11.17 -1.57 -41.02
C ASN A 203 12.35 -0.87 -40.33
N ALA A 204 13.09 -0.01 -41.04
CA ALA A 204 14.24 0.70 -40.48
C ALA A 204 13.80 1.86 -39.58
N ALA A 205 12.78 2.60 -40.01
CA ALA A 205 12.16 3.70 -39.28
C ALA A 205 11.42 3.19 -38.03
N ALA A 206 10.67 2.09 -38.15
CA ALA A 206 10.01 1.42 -37.02
C ALA A 206 11.04 0.99 -35.96
N ARG A 207 12.13 0.31 -36.37
CA ARG A 207 13.18 -0.12 -35.44
C ARG A 207 13.85 1.04 -34.73
N THR A 208 14.13 2.12 -35.44
CA THR A 208 14.73 3.35 -34.87
C THR A 208 13.80 3.98 -33.84
N THR A 209 12.52 4.10 -34.18
CA THR A 209 11.48 4.68 -33.32
C THR A 209 11.28 3.87 -32.04
N VAL A 210 11.18 2.55 -32.16
CA VAL A 210 11.04 1.62 -31.02
C VAL A 210 12.27 1.69 -30.11
N THR A 211 13.47 1.78 -30.68
CA THR A 211 14.72 1.88 -29.91
C THR A 211 14.77 3.17 -29.10
N ASP A 212 14.41 4.31 -29.70
CA ASP A 212 14.36 5.61 -29.02
C ASP A 212 13.30 5.64 -27.90
N LEU A 213 12.10 5.10 -28.18
CA LEU A 213 11.03 4.98 -27.18
C LEU A 213 11.45 4.10 -25.99
N ALA A 214 12.07 2.96 -26.25
CA ALA A 214 12.56 2.05 -25.22
C ALA A 214 13.69 2.69 -24.39
N ALA A 215 14.63 3.39 -25.02
CA ALA A 215 15.70 4.11 -24.32
C ALA A 215 15.14 5.19 -23.39
N LYS A 216 14.18 5.99 -23.87
CA LYS A 216 13.49 7.01 -23.05
C LYS A 216 12.69 6.40 -21.90
N ALA A 217 12.05 5.25 -22.11
CA ALA A 217 11.35 4.53 -21.05
C ALA A 217 12.31 4.04 -19.97
N LEU A 218 13.47 3.48 -20.35
CA LEU A 218 14.49 3.03 -19.40
C LEU A 218 15.08 4.18 -18.57
N VAL A 219 15.30 5.36 -19.18
CA VAL A 219 15.73 6.56 -18.45
C VAL A 219 14.67 7.03 -17.46
N ARG A 220 13.39 7.06 -17.87
CA ARG A 220 12.27 7.40 -16.97
C ARG A 220 12.15 6.42 -15.80
N LEU A 221 12.30 5.13 -16.06
CA LEU A 221 12.23 4.09 -15.03
C LEU A 221 13.32 4.27 -13.95
N ARG A 222 14.55 4.60 -14.38
CA ARG A 222 15.67 4.89 -13.46
C ARG A 222 15.40 6.15 -12.64
N ALA A 223 14.90 7.21 -13.27
CA ALA A 223 14.56 8.45 -12.58
C ALA A 223 13.37 8.31 -11.61
N HIS A 224 12.47 7.32 -11.82
CA HIS A 224 11.32 7.08 -10.95
C HIS A 224 11.70 6.42 -9.62
N SER A 225 12.78 5.63 -9.59
CA SER A 225 13.36 5.09 -8.36
C SER A 225 13.85 6.20 -7.42
N ASP A 226 14.35 7.31 -7.99
CA ASP A 226 14.89 8.45 -7.23
C ASP A 226 13.81 9.44 -6.78
N ARG A 227 12.61 9.39 -7.37
CA ARG A 227 11.53 10.38 -7.21
C ARG A 227 10.39 9.90 -6.31
N THR A 228 10.63 8.90 -5.46
CA THR A 228 9.67 8.32 -4.49
C THR A 228 9.28 9.27 -3.34
N ASN A 229 9.31 10.60 -3.58
CA ASN A 229 8.98 11.60 -2.57
C ASN A 229 8.10 12.78 -3.04
N ASP A 230 7.58 12.77 -4.27
CA ASP A 230 6.71 13.86 -4.74
C ASP A 230 5.22 13.47 -4.69
N LEU A 231 4.68 13.38 -3.48
CA LEU A 231 3.24 13.51 -3.19
C LEU A 231 2.81 14.98 -3.34
N VAL A 232 3.06 15.57 -4.50
CA VAL A 232 2.79 16.99 -4.76
C VAL A 232 1.54 17.09 -5.62
N LYS A 233 0.53 17.79 -5.11
CA LYS A 233 -0.58 18.27 -5.95
C LYS A 233 0.03 19.10 -7.07
N GLU A 234 -0.29 18.80 -8.32
CA GLU A 234 0.22 19.55 -9.47
C GLU A 234 -0.90 20.37 -10.12
N PRO A 235 -0.63 21.61 -10.59
CA PRO A 235 -1.63 22.39 -11.29
C PRO A 235 -2.18 21.63 -12.51
N VAL A 236 -3.50 21.68 -12.73
CA VAL A 236 -4.18 20.99 -13.83
C VAL A 236 -3.54 21.31 -15.20
N ALA A 237 -3.12 22.56 -15.41
CA ALA A 237 -2.41 23.00 -16.61
C ALA A 237 -1.03 22.32 -16.78
N THR A 238 -0.30 22.08 -15.69
CA THR A 238 0.99 21.38 -15.73
C THR A 238 0.81 19.90 -16.05
N ALA A 239 -0.21 19.25 -15.47
CA ALA A 239 -0.57 17.88 -15.79
C ALA A 239 -1.00 17.75 -17.27
N PHE A 240 -1.75 18.73 -17.80
CA PHE A 240 -2.17 18.77 -19.19
C PHE A 240 -1.01 19.00 -20.17
N GLU A 241 -0.05 19.86 -19.85
CA GLU A 241 1.16 20.00 -20.68
C GLU A 241 1.99 18.70 -20.72
N ARG A 242 2.08 17.98 -19.59
CA ARG A 242 2.71 16.65 -19.55
C ARG A 242 1.95 15.64 -20.40
N LEU A 243 0.62 15.66 -20.40
CA LEU A 243 -0.20 14.86 -21.31
C LEU A 243 0.19 15.14 -22.77
N ARG A 244 0.27 16.42 -23.16
CA ARG A 244 0.60 16.82 -24.53
C ARG A 244 1.96 16.28 -24.96
N GLU A 245 2.97 16.39 -24.11
CA GLU A 245 4.30 15.81 -24.38
C GLU A 245 4.27 14.27 -24.43
N ASP A 246 3.50 13.61 -23.57
CA ASP A 246 3.35 12.15 -23.56
C ASP A 246 2.66 11.62 -24.84
N LEU A 247 1.74 12.39 -25.42
CA LEU A 247 1.02 12.02 -26.66
C LEU A 247 1.78 12.40 -27.94
N ARG A 248 2.75 13.31 -27.87
CA ARG A 248 3.52 13.79 -29.03
C ARG A 248 4.16 12.69 -29.89
N PRO A 249 4.65 11.57 -29.34
CA PRO A 249 5.10 10.45 -30.17
C PRO A 249 3.95 9.82 -30.95
N LEU A 250 2.78 9.61 -30.34
CA LEU A 250 1.62 8.95 -30.97
C LEU A 250 1.05 9.77 -32.13
N THR A 251 1.02 11.09 -32.00
CA THR A 251 0.50 11.99 -33.05
C THR A 251 1.41 12.05 -34.27
N ARG A 252 2.72 11.87 -34.10
CA ARG A 252 3.69 11.92 -35.21
C ARG A 252 3.60 10.74 -36.17
N PHE A 253 3.15 9.59 -35.71
CA PHE A 253 3.23 8.34 -36.49
C PHE A 253 1.89 7.87 -37.05
N SER A 254 0.78 8.44 -36.56
CA SER A 254 -0.58 7.99 -36.85
C SER A 254 -1.26 8.71 -38.01
N GLY A 255 -0.76 9.87 -38.42
CA GLY A 255 -1.42 10.72 -39.42
C GLY A 255 -2.73 11.35 -38.92
N ILE A 256 -3.04 11.20 -37.63
CA ILE A 256 -4.24 11.74 -36.99
C ILE A 256 -3.92 13.08 -36.32
N GLU A 257 -4.74 14.09 -36.60
CA GLU A 257 -4.65 15.41 -35.97
C GLU A 257 -5.22 15.35 -34.55
N VAL A 258 -4.43 15.72 -33.54
CA VAL A 258 -4.91 15.79 -32.16
C VAL A 258 -5.06 17.23 -31.70
N GLU A 259 -6.30 17.64 -31.46
CA GLU A 259 -6.64 18.96 -30.93
C GLU A 259 -6.66 18.93 -29.39
N PHE A 260 -5.92 19.82 -28.76
CA PHE A 260 -5.83 19.94 -27.30
C PHE A 260 -6.59 21.18 -26.84
N ILE A 261 -7.56 21.00 -25.95
CA ILE A 261 -8.25 22.09 -25.28
C ILE A 261 -7.82 22.14 -23.82
N GLU A 262 -7.12 23.22 -23.51
CA GLU A 262 -6.52 23.45 -22.21
C GLU A 262 -7.59 23.66 -21.12
N PRO A 263 -7.34 23.16 -19.90
CA PRO A 263 -8.18 23.43 -18.75
C PRO A 263 -8.08 24.90 -18.31
N PRO A 264 -9.06 25.42 -17.54
CA PRO A 264 -9.00 26.77 -17.02
C PRO A 264 -7.75 27.00 -16.15
N LEU A 265 -7.09 28.15 -16.34
CA LEU A 265 -5.84 28.52 -15.64
C LEU A 265 -5.98 28.57 -14.11
N ASN A 266 -7.21 28.75 -13.61
CA ASN A 266 -7.53 28.81 -12.18
C ASN A 266 -8.07 27.46 -11.64
N GLY A 267 -7.95 26.38 -12.42
CA GLY A 267 -8.39 25.06 -12.00
C GLY A 267 -7.62 24.58 -10.77
N ARG A 268 -8.31 23.85 -9.89
CA ARG A 268 -7.74 23.27 -8.68
C ARG A 268 -6.56 22.37 -9.01
N ASP A 269 -5.55 22.35 -8.14
CA ASP A 269 -4.44 21.41 -8.24
C ASP A 269 -4.94 19.96 -8.15
N LEU A 270 -4.46 19.14 -9.07
CA LEU A 270 -4.79 17.73 -9.14
C LEU A 270 -3.94 16.94 -8.13
N PRO A 271 -4.53 15.99 -7.38
CA PRO A 271 -3.76 14.94 -6.75
C PRO A 271 -2.90 14.19 -7.79
N GLY A 272 -1.67 13.82 -7.43
CA GLY A 272 -0.74 13.19 -8.36
C GLY A 272 -1.27 11.91 -9.00
N GLU A 273 -2.02 11.12 -8.22
CA GLU A 273 -2.70 9.90 -8.66
C GLU A 273 -3.79 10.17 -9.70
N VAL A 274 -4.56 11.24 -9.52
CA VAL A 274 -5.61 11.66 -10.48
C VAL A 274 -4.95 12.19 -11.74
N ALA A 275 -3.92 13.02 -11.63
CA ALA A 275 -3.17 13.57 -12.77
C ALA A 275 -2.48 12.46 -13.58
N HIS A 276 -1.95 11.43 -12.93
CA HIS A 276 -1.36 10.27 -13.59
C HIS A 276 -2.40 9.43 -14.32
N ALA A 277 -3.48 9.04 -13.62
CA ALA A 277 -4.53 8.23 -14.19
C ALA A 277 -5.23 8.94 -15.36
N ALA A 278 -5.51 10.23 -15.23
CA ALA A 278 -6.08 11.05 -16.29
C ALA A 278 -5.25 10.98 -17.59
N ARG A 279 -3.92 11.09 -17.47
CA ARG A 279 -3.02 10.96 -18.63
C ARG A 279 -3.06 9.58 -19.26
N ALA A 280 -3.08 8.54 -18.44
CA ALA A 280 -3.19 7.15 -18.90
C ALA A 280 -4.54 6.89 -19.58
N ILE A 281 -5.62 7.46 -19.06
CA ILE A 281 -6.97 7.34 -19.61
C ILE A 281 -7.05 7.97 -20.99
N VAL A 282 -6.66 9.25 -21.13
CA VAL A 282 -6.68 9.94 -22.42
C VAL A 282 -5.86 9.22 -23.47
N ARG A 283 -4.66 8.75 -23.09
CA ARG A 283 -3.79 7.99 -24.01
C ARG A 283 -4.43 6.69 -24.48
N GLY A 284 -5.03 5.93 -23.56
CA GLY A 284 -5.71 4.68 -23.94
C GLY A 284 -6.94 4.93 -24.82
N LEU A 285 -7.69 6.01 -24.57
CA LEU A 285 -8.78 6.45 -25.44
C LEU A 285 -8.27 6.82 -26.83
N LEU A 286 -7.18 7.60 -26.91
CA LEU A 286 -6.54 7.95 -28.17
C LEU A 286 -6.13 6.70 -28.96
N LEU A 287 -5.47 5.74 -28.30
CA LEU A 287 -5.06 4.48 -28.94
C LEU A 287 -6.27 3.66 -29.43
N ALA A 288 -7.32 3.55 -28.63
CA ALA A 288 -8.54 2.86 -29.02
C ALA A 288 -9.23 3.53 -30.22
N MET A 289 -9.20 4.87 -30.29
CA MET A 289 -9.74 5.62 -31.41
C MET A 289 -8.87 5.49 -32.66
N MET A 290 -7.54 5.47 -32.50
CA MET A 290 -6.59 5.28 -33.60
C MET A 290 -6.63 3.89 -34.23
N GLU A 291 -7.14 2.87 -33.52
CA GLU A 291 -7.37 1.54 -34.08
C GLU A 291 -8.58 1.50 -35.03
N GLN A 292 -9.46 2.50 -34.98
CA GLN A 292 -10.59 2.61 -35.91
C GLN A 292 -10.11 3.06 -37.30
N SER A 293 -10.76 2.52 -38.34
CA SER A 293 -10.59 3.04 -39.69
C SER A 293 -11.34 4.36 -39.85
N ASP A 294 -10.80 5.26 -40.67
CA ASP A 294 -11.43 6.53 -41.04
C ASP A 294 -11.52 7.59 -39.92
N VAL A 295 -10.73 7.46 -38.85
CA VAL A 295 -10.48 8.56 -37.90
C VAL A 295 -9.36 9.43 -38.46
N SER A 296 -9.61 10.73 -38.59
CA SER A 296 -8.62 11.72 -39.06
C SER A 296 -8.28 12.75 -38.00
N ARG A 297 -9.19 12.97 -37.03
CA ARG A 297 -9.04 13.94 -35.96
C ARG A 297 -9.56 13.40 -34.64
N VAL A 298 -8.81 13.67 -33.57
CA VAL A 298 -9.24 13.43 -32.19
C VAL A 298 -9.08 14.71 -31.38
N ARG A 299 -10.12 15.13 -30.68
CA ARG A 299 -10.10 16.25 -29.76
C ARG A 299 -10.04 15.74 -28.33
N THR A 300 -9.15 16.30 -27.52
CA THR A 300 -9.06 16.03 -26.08
C THR A 300 -9.17 17.34 -25.30
N GLN A 301 -10.05 17.35 -24.31
CA GLN A 301 -10.36 18.51 -23.49
C GLN A 301 -10.32 18.11 -22.02
N TRP A 302 -9.64 18.92 -21.21
CA TRP A 302 -9.71 18.82 -19.76
C TRP A 302 -10.45 20.03 -19.20
N ASP A 303 -11.22 19.83 -18.15
CA ASP A 303 -11.86 20.88 -17.37
C ASP A 303 -11.85 20.49 -15.89
N CYS A 304 -12.02 21.45 -15.00
CA CYS A 304 -12.00 21.24 -13.56
C CYS A 304 -13.09 22.09 -12.91
N ASP A 305 -14.13 21.44 -12.39
CA ASP A 305 -15.28 22.11 -11.74
C ASP A 305 -15.01 22.45 -10.26
N GLY A 306 -13.80 22.13 -9.76
CA GLY A 306 -13.36 22.32 -8.38
C GLY A 306 -13.43 21.06 -7.51
N GLU A 307 -14.32 20.12 -7.83
CA GLU A 307 -14.48 18.84 -7.14
C GLU A 307 -14.00 17.67 -7.98
N ASN A 308 -14.07 17.79 -9.31
CA ASN A 308 -13.78 16.76 -10.27
C ASN A 308 -12.87 17.29 -11.38
N LEU A 309 -11.99 16.41 -11.87
CA LEU A 309 -11.40 16.54 -13.19
C LEU A 309 -12.39 15.96 -14.21
N LEU A 310 -12.75 16.78 -15.18
CA LEU A 310 -13.60 16.41 -16.31
C LEU A 310 -12.72 16.24 -17.54
N ILE A 311 -12.83 15.11 -18.20
CA ILE A 311 -12.08 14.79 -19.42
C ILE A 311 -13.09 14.45 -20.50
N ASN A 312 -12.92 15.06 -21.65
CA ASN A 312 -13.67 14.74 -22.85
C ASN A 312 -12.71 14.37 -23.98
N VAL A 313 -12.93 13.22 -24.61
CA VAL A 313 -12.17 12.79 -25.79
C VAL A 313 -13.14 12.41 -26.89
N ARG A 314 -13.01 13.05 -28.05
CA ARG A 314 -13.93 12.90 -29.17
C ARG A 314 -13.18 12.61 -30.48
N ASP A 315 -13.65 11.64 -31.25
CA ASP A 315 -13.16 11.36 -32.60
C ASP A 315 -14.13 11.85 -33.70
N ASP A 316 -13.64 11.90 -34.94
CA ASP A 316 -14.42 12.20 -36.15
C ASP A 316 -14.73 10.96 -37.00
N GLY A 317 -14.59 9.76 -36.42
CA GLY A 317 -14.74 8.50 -37.14
C GLY A 317 -16.20 8.19 -37.50
N ARG A 318 -16.44 6.96 -37.94
CA ARG A 318 -17.81 6.51 -38.27
C ARG A 318 -18.70 6.24 -37.04
N GLY A 319 -18.16 6.35 -35.84
CA GLY A 319 -18.83 5.93 -34.60
C GLY A 319 -18.83 4.41 -34.46
N ALA A 320 -17.66 3.78 -34.60
CA ALA A 320 -17.49 2.32 -34.46
C ALA A 320 -16.89 1.92 -33.10
N LEU A 321 -16.60 2.88 -32.22
CA LEU A 321 -16.05 2.64 -30.89
C LEU A 321 -17.10 1.96 -30.00
N ALA A 322 -17.00 0.64 -29.85
CA ALA A 322 -17.92 -0.11 -29.02
C ALA A 322 -17.61 0.10 -27.53
N ALA A 323 -18.63 0.39 -26.72
CA ALA A 323 -18.47 0.60 -25.28
C ALA A 323 -17.98 -0.67 -24.54
N ASP A 324 -18.22 -1.85 -25.12
CA ASP A 324 -17.77 -3.15 -24.63
C ASP A 324 -16.42 -3.59 -25.23
N ALA A 325 -15.75 -2.74 -26.00
CA ALA A 325 -14.42 -3.05 -26.52
C ALA A 325 -13.44 -3.32 -25.36
N PRO A 326 -12.53 -4.32 -25.48
CA PRO A 326 -11.60 -4.66 -24.40
C PRO A 326 -10.72 -3.50 -23.92
N SER A 327 -10.38 -2.57 -24.82
CA SER A 327 -9.66 -1.33 -24.50
C SER A 327 -10.50 -0.41 -23.60
N ILE A 328 -11.79 -0.21 -23.92
CA ILE A 328 -12.72 0.61 -23.14
C ILE A 328 -13.01 -0.01 -21.78
N ILE A 329 -13.25 -1.33 -21.71
CA ILE A 329 -13.47 -2.03 -20.43
C ILE A 329 -12.27 -1.87 -19.48
N ARG A 330 -11.03 -1.92 -20.00
CA ARG A 330 -9.83 -1.71 -19.18
C ARG A 330 -9.74 -0.27 -18.65
N LEU A 331 -10.14 0.71 -19.46
CA LEU A 331 -10.15 2.11 -19.08
C LEU A 331 -11.23 2.40 -18.04
N ASP A 332 -12.43 1.85 -18.22
CA ASP A 332 -13.54 1.96 -17.26
C ASP A 332 -13.15 1.40 -15.88
N ARG A 333 -12.49 0.23 -15.82
CA ARG A 333 -11.95 -0.30 -14.55
C ARG A 333 -10.96 0.65 -13.87
N ARG A 334 -10.09 1.33 -14.64
CA ARG A 334 -9.15 2.31 -14.10
C ARG A 334 -9.90 3.54 -13.55
N VAL A 335 -10.94 3.99 -14.25
CA VAL A 335 -11.79 5.09 -13.82
C VAL A 335 -12.54 4.74 -12.53
N GLN A 336 -13.13 3.55 -12.46
CA GLN A 336 -13.84 3.04 -11.27
C GLN A 336 -12.91 2.87 -10.06
N ALA A 337 -11.64 2.50 -10.26
CA ALA A 337 -10.66 2.43 -9.18
C ALA A 337 -10.43 3.78 -8.47
N LEU A 338 -10.74 4.89 -9.15
CA LEU A 338 -10.71 6.25 -8.61
C LEU A 338 -12.10 6.77 -8.21
N THR A 339 -13.10 5.90 -8.15
CA THR A 339 -14.51 6.29 -7.92
C THR A 339 -15.04 7.25 -9.01
N GLY A 340 -14.40 7.23 -10.18
CA GLY A 340 -14.83 8.01 -11.33
C GLY A 340 -15.92 7.32 -12.13
N ASN A 341 -16.39 8.02 -13.16
CA ASN A 341 -17.34 7.51 -14.13
C ASN A 341 -16.82 7.70 -15.56
N LEU A 342 -17.03 6.70 -16.42
CA LEU A 342 -16.73 6.76 -17.85
C LEU A 342 -18.02 6.51 -18.63
N GLN A 343 -18.34 7.43 -19.54
CA GLN A 343 -19.47 7.32 -20.44
C GLN A 343 -18.99 7.43 -21.90
N VAL A 344 -19.45 6.51 -22.75
CA VAL A 344 -19.21 6.54 -24.19
C VAL A 344 -20.53 6.84 -24.88
N ASP A 345 -20.58 7.92 -25.64
CA ASP A 345 -21.67 8.23 -26.57
C ASP A 345 -21.17 8.02 -28.00
N VAL A 346 -21.95 7.33 -28.82
CA VAL A 346 -21.56 6.96 -30.19
C VAL A 346 -22.63 7.47 -31.14
N MET A 347 -22.21 8.37 -32.03
CA MET A 347 -23.08 8.95 -33.03
C MET A 347 -22.72 8.39 -34.42
N PRO A 348 -23.60 7.61 -35.06
CA PRO A 348 -23.33 7.05 -36.39
C PRO A 348 -22.95 8.13 -37.40
N GLY A 349 -21.76 8.02 -37.99
CA GLY A 349 -21.21 8.99 -38.95
C GLY A 349 -20.66 10.29 -38.37
N TRP A 350 -20.64 10.44 -37.05
CA TRP A 350 -20.18 11.64 -36.33
C TRP A 350 -19.11 11.35 -35.27
N GLY A 351 -18.67 10.10 -35.16
CA GLY A 351 -17.64 9.63 -34.25
C GLY A 351 -18.16 9.17 -32.89
N ALA A 352 -17.23 8.97 -31.97
CA ALA A 352 -17.51 8.69 -30.57
C ALA A 352 -17.10 9.88 -29.69
N ASP A 353 -17.88 10.11 -28.63
CA ASP A 353 -17.70 11.16 -27.63
C ASP A 353 -17.61 10.51 -26.25
N VAL A 354 -16.42 10.54 -25.64
CA VAL A 354 -16.13 9.86 -24.37
C VAL A 354 -15.96 10.89 -23.26
N PHE A 355 -16.79 10.77 -22.22
CA PHE A 355 -16.75 11.60 -21.03
C PHE A 355 -16.20 10.80 -19.86
N VAL A 356 -15.24 11.39 -19.14
CA VAL A 356 -14.68 10.81 -17.92
C VAL A 356 -14.72 11.85 -16.81
N THR A 357 -15.22 11.45 -15.65
CA THR A 357 -15.26 12.25 -14.43
C THR A 357 -14.40 11.58 -13.38
N LEU A 358 -13.38 12.27 -12.86
CA LEU A 358 -12.51 11.78 -11.79
C LEU A 358 -12.62 12.71 -10.58
N PRO A 359 -13.10 12.22 -9.42
CA PRO A 359 -13.12 12.99 -8.18
C PRO A 359 -11.70 13.40 -7.77
N LEU A 360 -11.54 14.67 -7.35
CA LEU A 360 -10.28 15.22 -6.86
C LEU A 360 -10.07 14.99 -5.36
N ASP A 361 -11.16 14.73 -4.64
CA ASP A 361 -11.12 14.37 -3.23
C ASP A 361 -11.37 12.87 -3.08
N PRO A 362 -10.61 12.18 -2.22
CA PRO A 362 -10.95 10.83 -1.84
C PRO A 362 -12.36 10.84 -1.23
N PRO A 363 -13.18 9.79 -1.44
CA PRO A 363 -14.54 9.76 -0.93
C PRO A 363 -14.54 10.13 0.54
N ALA A 364 -15.36 11.13 0.90
CA ALA A 364 -15.51 11.56 2.27
C ALA A 364 -15.89 10.32 3.09
N ARG A 365 -14.92 9.79 3.85
CA ARG A 365 -15.25 8.84 4.91
C ARG A 365 -16.27 9.57 5.78
N PRO A 366 -17.42 8.95 6.11
CA PRO A 366 -18.40 9.60 6.97
C PRO A 366 -17.63 10.12 8.17
N THR A 367 -17.69 11.43 8.40
CA THR A 367 -17.15 12.09 9.57
C THR A 367 -17.73 11.36 10.76
N GLY A 368 -16.94 10.46 11.34
CA GLY A 368 -17.37 9.67 12.47
C GLY A 368 -17.68 10.64 13.59
N ASP A 369 -18.95 10.71 13.96
CA ASP A 369 -19.56 11.66 14.88
C ASP A 369 -18.67 12.04 16.09
N VAL A 370 -17.87 13.10 15.95
CA VAL A 370 -17.08 13.68 17.05
C VAL A 370 -18.02 14.22 18.14
N ALA A 371 -19.30 14.46 17.81
CA ALA A 371 -20.31 14.89 18.78
C ALA A 371 -20.61 13.82 19.82
N GLY A 372 -20.35 12.54 19.53
CA GLY A 372 -20.49 11.42 20.47
C GLY A 372 -19.49 11.47 21.65
N TRP A 373 -18.40 12.24 21.56
CA TRP A 373 -17.36 12.30 22.60
C TRP A 373 -17.61 13.33 23.70
N ASN A 374 -18.67 14.15 23.57
CA ASN A 374 -19.06 15.16 24.56
C ASN A 374 -17.86 16.02 25.06
N LEU A 375 -17.00 16.42 24.12
CA LEU A 375 -15.84 17.26 24.38
C LEU A 375 -16.29 18.71 24.58
N ALA A 376 -15.70 19.39 25.56
CA ALA A 376 -15.86 20.83 25.67
C ALA A 376 -15.19 21.52 24.46
N PRO A 377 -15.63 22.71 24.04
CA PRO A 377 -15.05 23.42 22.90
C PRO A 377 -13.51 23.52 22.98
N ARG A 378 -13.00 23.78 24.18
CA ARG A 378 -11.56 23.88 24.42
C ARG A 378 -10.81 22.56 24.34
N GLU A 379 -11.47 21.45 24.69
CA GLU A 379 -10.88 20.11 24.56
C GLU A 379 -10.82 19.68 23.10
N LEU A 380 -11.81 20.06 22.29
CA LEU A 380 -11.82 19.83 20.85
C LEU A 380 -10.70 20.60 20.15
N GLU A 381 -10.52 21.88 20.44
CA GLU A 381 -9.40 22.69 19.91
C GLU A 381 -8.04 22.06 20.27
N VAL A 382 -7.89 21.63 21.52
CA VAL A 382 -6.67 20.94 21.96
C VAL A 382 -6.50 19.62 21.20
N LEU A 383 -7.55 18.83 21.00
CA LEU A 383 -7.49 17.58 20.22
C LEU A 383 -7.09 17.82 18.75
N GLN A 384 -7.58 18.88 18.12
CA GLN A 384 -7.19 19.26 16.74
C GLN A 384 -5.71 19.61 16.66
N HIS A 385 -5.19 20.39 17.62
CA HIS A 385 -3.75 20.68 17.65
C HIS A 385 -2.90 19.46 18.00
N LEU A 386 -3.42 18.52 18.80
CA LEU A 386 -2.77 17.24 19.01
C LEU A 386 -2.72 16.42 17.72
N ALA A 387 -3.83 16.36 16.96
CA ALA A 387 -3.95 15.64 15.70
C ALA A 387 -2.92 16.11 14.65
N THR A 388 -2.62 17.41 14.62
CA THR A 388 -1.55 17.99 13.78
C THR A 388 -0.12 17.78 14.33
N GLY A 389 0.03 17.04 15.43
CA GLY A 389 1.34 16.70 16.02
C GLY A 389 1.98 17.78 16.89
N GLN A 390 1.27 18.87 17.23
CA GLN A 390 1.86 20.01 17.94
C GLN A 390 2.16 19.72 19.41
N ARG A 391 3.36 20.06 19.89
CA ARG A 391 3.74 19.89 21.31
C ARG A 391 2.95 20.83 22.22
N ASN A 392 2.72 20.46 23.49
CA ASN A 392 1.90 21.24 24.43
C ASN A 392 2.32 22.71 24.57
N ARG A 393 3.63 22.99 24.46
CA ARG A 393 4.16 24.37 24.47
C ARG A 393 3.69 25.19 23.26
N THR A 394 3.63 24.57 22.08
CA THR A 394 3.11 25.19 20.85
C THR A 394 1.60 25.40 20.95
N ILE A 395 0.87 24.40 21.45
CA ILE A 395 -0.58 24.51 21.68
C ILE A 395 -0.88 25.65 22.66
N ALA A 396 -0.11 25.75 23.73
CA ALA A 396 -0.23 26.82 24.73
C ALA A 396 -0.06 28.21 24.10
N SER A 397 0.96 28.40 23.26
CA SER A 397 1.14 29.66 22.53
C SER A 397 0.02 29.95 21.53
N THR A 398 -0.42 28.95 20.77
CA THR A 398 -1.48 29.11 19.75
C THR A 398 -2.81 29.47 20.39
N LEU A 399 -3.11 28.86 21.53
CA LEU A 399 -4.38 29.01 22.23
C LEU A 399 -4.36 30.14 23.28
N GLY A 400 -3.23 30.80 23.52
CA GLY A 400 -3.10 31.88 24.52
C GLY A 400 -3.28 31.43 25.97
N ILE A 401 -2.87 30.19 26.30
CA ILE A 401 -2.99 29.60 27.66
C ILE A 401 -1.65 29.05 28.15
N SER A 402 -1.56 28.71 29.44
CA SER A 402 -0.35 28.11 29.99
C SER A 402 -0.17 26.64 29.54
N GLU A 403 1.08 26.16 29.46
CA GLU A 403 1.36 24.74 29.17
C GLU A 403 0.72 23.79 30.20
N ASN A 404 0.61 24.22 31.46
CA ASN A 404 -0.07 23.48 32.51
C ASN A 404 -1.58 23.36 32.24
N THR A 405 -2.19 24.42 31.70
CA THR A 405 -3.60 24.41 31.27
C THR A 405 -3.80 23.45 30.09
N VAL A 406 -2.87 23.40 29.13
CA VAL A 406 -2.91 22.40 28.06
C VAL A 406 -2.81 20.98 28.60
N LYS A 407 -1.87 20.71 29.53
CA LYS A 407 -1.74 19.39 30.20
C LYS A 407 -3.03 18.97 30.91
N PHE A 408 -3.73 19.93 31.52
CA PHE A 408 -5.03 19.70 32.14
C PHE A 408 -6.09 19.31 31.11
N HIS A 409 -6.22 20.06 30.00
CA HIS A 409 -7.15 19.71 28.92
C HIS A 409 -6.84 18.35 28.29
N VAL A 410 -5.56 18.04 28.05
CA VAL A 410 -5.11 16.74 27.51
C VAL A 410 -5.51 15.59 28.45
N ARG A 411 -5.41 15.77 29.76
CA ARG A 411 -5.81 14.75 30.74
C ARG A 411 -7.31 14.51 30.74
N ASN A 412 -8.12 15.56 30.69
CA ASN A 412 -9.58 15.43 30.65
C ASN A 412 -10.04 14.85 29.33
N LEU A 413 -9.42 15.27 28.23
CA LEU A 413 -9.59 14.70 26.90
C LEU A 413 -9.35 13.19 26.91
N PHE A 414 -8.22 12.73 27.46
CA PHE A 414 -7.91 11.29 27.53
C PHE A 414 -8.95 10.51 28.33
N LYS A 415 -9.42 11.09 29.45
CA LYS A 415 -10.48 10.48 30.26
C LYS A 415 -11.82 10.40 29.52
N LYS A 416 -12.17 11.42 28.73
CA LYS A 416 -13.43 11.44 27.96
C LYS A 416 -13.40 10.54 26.73
N LEU A 417 -12.22 10.37 26.13
CA LEU A 417 -12.00 9.51 24.97
C LEU A 417 -11.67 8.05 25.34
N ASP A 418 -11.52 7.76 26.63
CA ASP A 418 -11.11 6.44 27.16
C ASP A 418 -9.79 5.93 26.54
N VAL A 419 -8.79 6.81 26.45
CA VAL A 419 -7.47 6.51 25.89
C VAL A 419 -6.36 6.68 26.93
N GLY A 420 -5.34 5.82 26.87
CA GLY A 420 -4.20 5.79 27.79
C GLY A 420 -3.01 6.64 27.34
N SER A 421 -2.95 7.03 26.06
CA SER A 421 -1.80 7.76 25.53
C SER A 421 -2.14 8.86 24.53
N ARG A 422 -1.19 9.78 24.35
CA ARG A 422 -1.26 10.85 23.35
C ARG A 422 -1.39 10.30 21.94
N THR A 423 -0.65 9.24 21.64
CA THR A 423 -0.67 8.59 20.34
C THR A 423 -2.05 7.98 20.07
N GLU A 424 -2.68 7.35 21.08
CA GLU A 424 -4.05 6.86 20.98
C GLU A 424 -5.08 7.97 20.76
N ALA A 425 -4.97 9.09 21.48
CA ALA A 425 -5.86 10.24 21.27
C ALA A 425 -5.76 10.82 19.85
N ILE A 426 -4.54 10.94 19.33
CA ILE A 426 -4.27 11.41 17.95
C ILE A 426 -4.82 10.42 16.93
N ALA A 427 -4.59 9.13 17.15
CA ALA A 427 -5.07 8.08 16.26
C ALA A 427 -6.60 8.02 16.23
N LEU A 428 -7.25 8.19 17.38
CA LEU A 428 -8.70 8.25 17.49
C LEU A 428 -9.24 9.48 16.74
N ALA A 429 -8.62 10.66 16.94
CA ALA A 429 -8.96 11.87 16.19
C ALA A 429 -8.83 11.68 14.67
N HIS A 430 -7.72 11.11 14.20
CA HIS A 430 -7.46 10.83 12.78
C HIS A 430 -8.46 9.83 12.21
N SER A 431 -8.79 8.78 12.97
CA SER A 431 -9.78 7.77 12.54
C SER A 431 -11.19 8.34 12.39
N HIS A 432 -11.48 9.46 13.05
CA HIS A 432 -12.73 10.22 12.95
C HIS A 432 -12.62 11.48 12.06
N GLY A 433 -11.52 11.62 11.30
CA GLY A 433 -11.37 12.66 10.29
C GLY A 433 -10.84 14.00 10.79
N LEU A 434 -10.44 14.12 12.05
CA LEU A 434 -9.71 15.28 12.55
C LEU A 434 -8.26 15.19 12.09
N ARG A 435 -7.77 16.22 11.37
CA ARG A 435 -6.37 16.31 10.92
C ARG A 435 -5.64 17.45 11.61
#